data_AF-A0A1H1FXV2-F1
#
_entry.id   AF-A0A1H1FXV2-F1
#
_cell.length_a   1.000
_cell.length_b   1.000
_cell.length_c   1.000
_cell.angle_alpha   90.00
_cell.angle_beta   90.00
_cell.angle_gamma   90.00
#
_symmetry.space_group_name_H-M   'P 1'
#
loop_
_entity.id
_entity.type
_entity.pdbx_description
1 polymer ?
#
loop_
_entity_poly.entity_id
_entity_poly.type
_entity_poly.pdbx_seq_one_letter_code
_entity_poly.pdbx_strand_id
1 'polypeptide(L)'
;MARIALTGAAGNVGREVLDAFGDDHTVVPFTHSETEEIESELLDVTDSDDVREKIDDVDVVVHLAGASSPDSEWEAVSQTNIEGTKNVLDAMVENGVDRMVFASSNHAVGMYNAADEHDPE
;
A
#
# COMPACT_ATOMS: atom_id res chain seq x y z
N MET A 1 -15.44 -11.57 -11.04
CA MET A 1 -14.24 -12.03 -10.34
C MET A 1 -13.09 -11.18 -10.85
N ALA A 2 -12.41 -10.49 -9.96
CA ALA A 2 -11.28 -9.61 -10.30
C ALA A 2 -10.02 -10.18 -9.64
N ARG A 3 -8.87 -9.95 -10.27
CA ARG A 3 -7.55 -10.28 -9.74
C ARG A 3 -6.95 -9.05 -9.06
N ILE A 4 -6.71 -9.14 -7.76
CA ILE A 4 -6.40 -8.01 -6.89
C ILE A 4 -4.99 -8.16 -6.34
N ALA A 5 -4.09 -7.23 -6.64
CA ALA A 5 -2.82 -7.11 -5.93
C ALA A 5 -3.06 -6.45 -4.57
N LEU A 6 -2.64 -7.10 -3.48
CA LEU A 6 -2.75 -6.56 -2.12
C LEU A 6 -1.37 -6.35 -1.51
N THR A 7 -0.88 -5.12 -1.47
CA THR A 7 0.38 -4.79 -0.78
C THR A 7 0.14 -4.61 0.72
N GLY A 8 1.14 -4.92 1.55
CA GLY A 8 1.00 -4.82 3.01
C GLY A 8 0.08 -5.88 3.60
N ALA A 9 -0.02 -7.05 2.95
CA ALA A 9 -0.97 -8.10 3.29
C ALA A 9 -0.81 -8.65 4.72
N ALA A 10 0.42 -8.68 5.25
CA ALA A 10 0.70 -9.12 6.62
C ALA A 10 0.33 -8.08 7.70
N GLY A 11 -0.01 -6.85 7.32
CA GLY A 11 -0.43 -5.82 8.26
C GLY A 11 -1.85 -6.06 8.81
N ASN A 12 -2.20 -5.35 9.88
CA ASN A 12 -3.50 -5.52 10.57
C ASN A 12 -4.70 -5.40 9.61
N VAL A 13 -4.70 -4.39 8.74
CA VAL A 13 -5.78 -4.21 7.75
C VAL A 13 -5.69 -5.22 6.61
N GLY A 14 -4.48 -5.59 6.18
CA GLY A 14 -4.27 -6.55 5.09
C GLY A 14 -4.88 -7.92 5.37
N ARG A 15 -4.73 -8.42 6.61
CA ARG A 15 -5.32 -9.69 7.05
C ARG A 15 -6.85 -9.68 6.98
N GLU A 16 -7.47 -8.62 7.50
CA GLU A 16 -8.93 -8.46 7.45
C GLU A 16 -9.43 -8.33 6.00
N VAL A 17 -8.67 -7.69 5.12
CA VAL A 17 -9.00 -7.60 3.69
C VAL A 17 -8.95 -8.98 3.02
N LEU A 18 -7.96 -9.81 3.35
CA LEU A 18 -7.86 -11.19 2.84
C LEU A 18 -9.08 -12.02 3.25
N ASP A 19 -9.45 -11.95 4.53
CA ASP A 19 -10.60 -12.69 5.07
C ASP A 19 -11.93 -12.20 4.47
N ALA A 20 -12.04 -10.90 4.19
CA ALA A 20 -13.27 -10.30 3.67
C ALA A 20 -13.58 -10.63 2.20
N PHE A 21 -12.55 -10.84 1.35
CA PHE A 21 -12.76 -11.13 -0.07
C PHE A 21 -13.22 -12.56 -0.35
N GLY A 22 -12.85 -13.52 0.51
CA GLY A 22 -13.21 -14.93 0.35
C GLY A 22 -12.93 -15.48 -1.06
N ASP A 23 -13.89 -16.22 -1.63
CA ASP A 23 -13.78 -16.84 -2.96
C ASP A 23 -14.35 -15.99 -4.10
N ASP A 24 -14.81 -14.75 -3.83
CA ASP A 24 -15.46 -13.90 -4.85
C ASP A 24 -14.44 -13.29 -5.84
N HIS A 25 -13.19 -13.20 -5.40
CA HIS A 25 -12.06 -12.56 -6.09
C HIS A 25 -10.79 -13.39 -5.92
N THR A 26 -9.84 -13.23 -6.85
CA THR A 26 -8.49 -13.78 -6.69
C THR A 26 -7.62 -12.68 -6.08
N VAL A 27 -7.17 -12.86 -4.86
CA VAL A 27 -6.24 -11.92 -4.20
C VAL A 27 -4.82 -12.47 -4.30
N VAL A 28 -3.89 -11.61 -4.74
CA VAL A 28 -2.45 -11.87 -4.73
C VAL A 28 -1.85 -11.06 -3.58
N PRO A 29 -1.64 -11.68 -2.40
CA PRO A 29 -1.08 -11.00 -1.24
C PRO A 29 0.43 -10.80 -1.36
N PHE A 30 0.87 -9.59 -1.08
CA PHE A 30 2.27 -9.20 -1.08
C PHE A 30 2.74 -8.76 0.32
N THR A 31 3.88 -9.29 0.76
CA THR A 31 4.53 -8.94 2.03
C THR A 31 5.94 -8.43 1.81
N HIS A 32 6.39 -7.49 2.64
CA HIS A 32 7.77 -6.99 2.61
C HIS A 32 8.79 -8.01 3.15
N SER A 33 8.34 -9.00 3.91
CA SER A 33 9.22 -9.99 4.56
C SER A 33 8.54 -11.35 4.60
N GLU A 34 9.35 -12.40 4.68
CA GLU A 34 8.87 -13.78 4.77
C GLU A 34 8.02 -13.96 6.04
N THR A 35 6.91 -14.67 5.90
CA THR A 35 6.02 -15.01 7.02
C THR A 35 5.36 -16.36 6.77
N GLU A 36 5.13 -17.11 7.85
CA GLU A 36 4.36 -18.37 7.81
C GLU A 36 2.87 -18.14 8.13
N GLU A 37 2.48 -16.90 8.46
CA GLU A 37 1.13 -16.56 8.89
C GLU A 37 0.13 -16.50 7.72
N ILE A 38 0.60 -16.14 6.53
CA ILE A 38 -0.19 -16.05 5.31
C ILE A 38 0.60 -16.60 4.13
N GLU A 39 -0.08 -17.24 3.18
CA GLU A 39 0.52 -17.58 1.89
C GLU A 39 0.63 -16.30 1.07
N SER A 40 1.86 -15.82 0.84
CA SER A 40 2.10 -14.56 0.14
C SER A 40 3.39 -14.57 -0.68
N GLU A 41 3.45 -13.65 -1.64
CA GLU A 41 4.66 -13.36 -2.38
C GLU A 41 5.41 -12.19 -1.73
N LEU A 42 6.73 -12.20 -1.84
CA LEU A 42 7.53 -11.05 -1.45
C LEU A 42 7.39 -9.94 -2.49
N LEU A 43 7.33 -8.70 -1.99
CA LEU A 43 7.39 -7.49 -2.79
C LEU A 43 8.06 -6.38 -1.99
N ASP A 44 9.14 -5.84 -2.50
CA ASP A 44 9.71 -4.58 -2.04
C ASP A 44 9.17 -3.43 -2.90
N VAL A 45 8.30 -2.60 -2.32
CA VAL A 45 7.74 -1.45 -3.04
C VAL A 45 8.80 -0.42 -3.43
N THR A 46 9.95 -0.42 -2.76
CA THR A 46 11.06 0.50 -3.06
C THR A 46 11.90 0.04 -4.26
N ASP A 47 11.78 -1.23 -4.67
CA ASP A 47 12.40 -1.78 -5.88
C ASP A 47 11.42 -1.66 -7.05
N SER A 48 11.68 -0.73 -7.97
CA SER A 48 10.80 -0.51 -9.12
C SER A 48 10.71 -1.69 -10.08
N ASP A 49 11.76 -2.51 -10.18
CA ASP A 49 11.76 -3.67 -11.07
C ASP A 49 10.93 -4.82 -10.46
N ASP A 50 11.05 -5.03 -9.13
CA ASP A 50 10.21 -5.99 -8.40
C ASP A 50 8.73 -5.59 -8.49
N VAL A 51 8.41 -4.30 -8.26
CA VAL A 51 7.04 -3.80 -8.41
C VAL A 51 6.50 -3.99 -9.83
N ARG A 52 7.31 -3.69 -10.86
CA ARG A 52 6.89 -3.87 -12.25
C ARG A 52 6.58 -5.34 -12.56
N GLU A 53 7.40 -6.27 -12.08
CA GLU A 53 7.19 -7.71 -12.29
C GLU A 53 5.94 -8.23 -11.57
N LYS A 54 5.69 -7.75 -10.34
CA LYS A 54 4.58 -8.23 -9.50
C LYS A 54 3.24 -7.59 -9.81
N ILE A 55 3.21 -6.34 -10.29
CA ILE A 55 1.99 -5.63 -10.67
C ILE A 55 1.70 -5.87 -12.16
N ASP A 56 1.66 -7.14 -12.55
CA ASP A 56 1.29 -7.63 -13.89
C ASP A 56 0.04 -8.51 -13.81
N ASP A 57 -0.77 -8.53 -14.87
CA ASP A 57 -2.00 -9.34 -14.97
C ASP A 57 -2.96 -9.17 -13.76
N VAL A 58 -3.13 -7.93 -13.26
CA VAL A 58 -4.07 -7.60 -12.18
C VAL A 58 -5.10 -6.56 -12.63
N ASP A 59 -6.32 -6.64 -12.12
CA ASP A 59 -7.40 -5.70 -12.43
C ASP A 59 -7.41 -4.48 -11.50
N VAL A 60 -6.97 -4.68 -10.25
CA VAL A 60 -7.04 -3.69 -9.16
C VAL A 60 -5.83 -3.83 -8.24
N VAL A 61 -5.30 -2.70 -7.77
CA VAL A 61 -4.32 -2.67 -6.67
C VAL A 61 -4.97 -2.14 -5.40
N VAL A 62 -4.89 -2.89 -4.31
CA VAL A 62 -5.15 -2.43 -2.95
C VAL A 62 -3.79 -2.21 -2.28
N HIS A 63 -3.41 -0.94 -2.11
CA HIS A 63 -2.08 -0.58 -1.62
C HIS A 63 -2.13 -0.18 -0.16
N LEU A 64 -1.70 -1.09 0.73
CA LEU A 64 -1.61 -0.88 2.17
C LEU A 64 -0.15 -0.83 2.66
N ALA A 65 0.82 -1.14 1.80
CA ALA A 65 2.24 -1.07 2.16
C ALA A 65 2.66 0.37 2.47
N GLY A 66 3.33 0.55 3.61
CA GLY A 66 3.81 1.84 4.06
C GLY A 66 4.41 1.79 5.46
N ALA A 67 5.31 2.72 5.74
CA ALA A 67 5.68 3.13 7.09
C ALA A 67 4.46 3.82 7.73
N SER A 68 3.71 3.05 8.53
CA SER A 68 2.40 3.45 9.06
C SER A 68 2.46 4.07 10.46
N SER A 69 3.61 3.99 11.14
CA SER A 69 3.79 4.61 12.45
C SER A 69 3.87 6.13 12.32
N PRO A 70 3.20 6.91 13.20
CA PRO A 70 3.37 8.36 13.24
C PRO A 70 4.79 8.78 13.64
N ASP A 71 5.54 7.89 14.30
CA ASP A 71 6.92 8.12 14.74
C ASP A 71 7.95 7.54 13.73
N SER A 72 7.54 7.20 12.51
CA SER A 72 8.46 6.69 11.49
C SER A 72 9.49 7.75 11.07
N GLU A 73 10.75 7.33 10.97
CA GLU A 73 11.85 8.15 10.46
C GLU A 73 11.57 8.61 9.03
N TRP A 74 12.07 9.81 8.69
CA TRP A 74 11.87 10.41 7.37
C TRP A 74 12.30 9.49 6.22
N GLU A 75 13.43 8.80 6.37
CA GLU A 75 13.96 7.91 5.32
C GLU A 75 12.97 6.77 5.00
N ALA A 76 12.40 6.14 6.03
CA ALA A 76 11.41 5.08 5.86
C ALA A 76 10.13 5.60 5.19
N VAL A 77 9.64 6.77 5.62
CA VAL A 77 8.45 7.40 5.02
C VAL A 77 8.71 7.78 3.56
N SER A 78 9.86 8.39 3.27
CA SER A 78 10.24 8.84 1.93
C SER A 78 10.36 7.66 0.97
N GLN A 79 11.07 6.59 1.38
CA GLN A 79 11.28 5.43 0.52
C GLN A 79 9.98 4.64 0.34
N THR A 80 9.30 4.26 1.42
CA THR A 80 8.15 3.35 1.30
C THR A 80 6.87 4.07 0.87
N ASN A 81 6.55 5.24 1.47
CA ASN A 81 5.25 5.88 1.26
C ASN A 81 5.22 6.81 0.05
N ILE A 82 6.36 7.42 -0.31
CA ILE A 82 6.45 8.34 -1.46
C ILE A 82 6.98 7.59 -2.68
N GLU A 83 8.24 7.14 -2.62
CA GLU A 83 8.87 6.47 -3.76
C GLU A 83 8.20 5.13 -4.06
N GLY A 84 7.89 4.33 -3.04
CA GLY A 84 7.23 3.05 -3.23
C GLY A 84 5.81 3.17 -3.79
N THR A 85 5.02 4.13 -3.32
CA THR A 85 3.71 4.42 -3.92
C THR A 85 3.84 4.89 -5.36
N LYS A 86 4.85 5.72 -5.69
CA LYS A 86 5.13 6.12 -7.06
C LYS A 86 5.46 4.91 -7.94
N ASN A 87 6.32 4.00 -7.48
CA ASN A 87 6.68 2.79 -8.23
C ASN A 87 5.44 1.93 -8.54
N VAL A 88 4.53 1.77 -7.59
CA VAL A 88 3.26 1.06 -7.80
C VAL A 88 2.40 1.74 -8.85
N LEU A 89 2.25 3.08 -8.76
CA LEU A 89 1.49 3.84 -9.75
C LEU A 89 2.10 3.77 -11.15
N ASP A 90 3.42 3.85 -11.27
CA ASP A 90 4.12 3.74 -12.55
C ASP A 90 3.91 2.34 -13.17
N ALA A 91 4.05 1.27 -12.37
CA ALA A 91 3.78 -0.09 -12.83
C ALA A 91 2.32 -0.29 -13.25
N MET A 92 1.37 0.29 -12.52
CA MET A 92 -0.04 0.28 -12.90
C MET A 92 -0.27 0.95 -14.27
N VAL A 93 0.36 2.10 -14.53
CA VAL A 93 0.26 2.79 -15.82
C VAL A 93 0.83 1.94 -16.95
N GLU A 94 1.99 1.31 -16.73
CA GLU A 94 2.66 0.49 -17.73
C GLU A 94 1.89 -0.79 -18.07
N ASN A 95 1.25 -1.40 -17.08
CA ASN A 95 0.47 -2.63 -17.24
C ASN A 95 -1.03 -2.38 -17.50
N GLY A 96 -1.45 -1.11 -17.64
CA GLY A 96 -2.83 -0.74 -17.98
C GLY A 96 -3.85 -0.99 -16.86
N VAL A 97 -3.42 -0.91 -15.60
CA VAL A 97 -4.26 -1.10 -14.41
C VAL A 97 -4.84 0.25 -13.98
N ASP A 98 -6.14 0.45 -14.22
CA ASP A 98 -6.78 1.77 -14.04
C ASP A 98 -7.35 2.03 -12.63
N ARG A 99 -7.25 1.07 -11.70
CA ARG A 99 -7.92 1.17 -10.39
C ARG A 99 -7.01 0.85 -9.21
N MET A 100 -6.89 1.82 -8.32
CA MET A 100 -6.20 1.70 -7.03
C MET A 100 -7.15 1.99 -5.87
N VAL A 101 -7.07 1.20 -4.80
CA VAL A 101 -7.52 1.57 -3.45
C VAL A 101 -6.28 1.98 -2.66
N PHE A 102 -6.15 3.27 -2.37
CA PHE A 102 -5.01 3.83 -1.66
C PHE A 102 -5.32 4.03 -0.17
N ALA A 103 -4.56 3.38 0.70
CA ALA A 103 -4.66 3.58 2.15
C ALA A 103 -4.06 4.93 2.57
N SER A 104 -4.85 5.99 2.38
CA SER A 104 -4.54 7.31 2.95
C SER A 104 -4.75 7.31 4.48
N SER A 105 -4.59 8.47 5.11
CA SER A 105 -4.74 8.61 6.55
C SER A 105 -5.41 9.92 6.94
N ASN A 106 -6.20 9.88 8.00
CA ASN A 106 -6.73 11.08 8.65
C ASN A 106 -5.60 12.04 9.09
N HIS A 107 -4.38 11.53 9.31
CA HIS A 107 -3.20 12.32 9.64
C HIS A 107 -2.85 13.37 8.56
N ALA A 108 -3.25 13.16 7.30
CA ALA A 108 -3.06 14.16 6.23
C ALA A 108 -3.76 15.50 6.54
N VAL A 109 -4.78 15.48 7.40
CA VAL A 109 -5.51 16.66 7.88
C VAL A 109 -5.48 16.78 9.40
N GLY A 110 -4.52 16.14 10.07
CA GLY A 110 -4.46 16.05 11.54
C GLY A 110 -4.34 17.40 12.26
N MET A 111 -3.80 18.41 11.59
CA MET A 111 -3.63 19.77 12.13
C MET A 111 -4.83 20.69 11.87
N TYR A 112 -5.94 20.18 11.35
CA TYR A 112 -7.10 21.00 10.97
C TYR A 112 -7.70 21.81 12.14
N ASN A 113 -7.63 21.30 13.37
CA ASN A 113 -8.07 21.99 14.59
C ASN A 113 -6.92 22.33 15.54
N ALA A 114 -5.67 22.23 15.08
CA ALA A 114 -4.55 22.68 15.89
C ALA A 114 -4.65 24.20 16.06
N ALA A 115 -4.46 24.69 17.29
CA ALA A 115 -4.38 26.12 17.53
C ALA A 115 -3.21 26.66 16.69
N ASP A 116 -3.50 27.62 15.82
CA ASP A 116 -2.45 28.28 15.03
C ASP A 116 -1.72 29.25 15.95
N GLU A 117 -0.44 28.97 16.21
CA GLU A 117 0.44 29.78 17.05
C GLU A 117 0.67 31.19 16.46
N HIS A 118 0.27 31.38 15.21
CA HIS A 118 0.36 32.62 14.46
C HIS A 118 -1.00 33.29 14.23
N ASP A 119 -2.10 32.78 14.79
CA ASP A 119 -3.41 33.45 14.73
C ASP A 119 -3.36 34.72 15.61
N PRO A 120 -3.43 35.93 15.02
CA PRO A 120 -3.46 37.16 15.80
C PRO A 120 -4.87 37.31 16.40
N GLU A 121 -4.97 37.27 17.74
CA GLU A 121 -6.23 37.53 18.47
C GLU A 121 -6.94 38.83 18.06
#